data_AF-A0A653N9P8-F1
#
_entry.id   AF-A0A653N9P8-F1
#
_cell.length_a   1.000
_cell.length_b   1.000
_cell.length_c   1.000
_cell.angle_alpha   90.00
_cell.angle_beta   90.00
_cell.angle_gamma   90.00
#
_symmetry.space_group_name_H-M   'P 1'
#
loop_
_entity.id
_entity.type
_entity.pdbx_description
1 polymer ?
#
loop_
_entity_poly.entity_id
_entity_poly.type
_entity_poly.pdbx_seq_one_letter_code
_entity_poly.pdbx_strand_id
1 'polypeptide(L)'
;MQMAKSASKLAVVGMTLALAACSTPQQRAERAQAEMADLMTIYGPACSRLGYAPNSDQWRQCVLQLSTREELRQVPSYYGGYGSRYWRGGYWGPYW
;
A
#
# COMPACT_ATOMS: atom_id res chain seq x y z
N MET A 1 -23.83 11.60 42.96
CA MET A 1 -22.63 12.13 42.25
C MET A 1 -21.84 11.02 41.51
N GLN A 2 -22.51 10.03 40.88
CA GLN A 2 -21.84 8.94 40.14
C GLN A 2 -21.75 9.22 38.62
N MET A 3 -22.72 9.97 38.09
CA MET A 3 -22.89 10.24 36.65
C MET A 3 -21.75 11.06 36.05
N ALA A 4 -21.16 11.98 36.83
CA ALA A 4 -20.07 12.86 36.36
C ALA A 4 -18.73 12.13 36.15
N LYS A 5 -18.49 11.02 36.87
CA LYS A 5 -17.26 10.22 36.72
C LYS A 5 -17.23 9.42 35.42
N SER A 6 -18.40 9.02 34.88
CA SER A 6 -18.49 8.21 33.65
C SER A 6 -18.29 9.05 32.39
N ALA A 7 -18.80 10.28 32.35
CA ALA A 7 -18.64 11.18 31.21
C ALA A 7 -17.16 11.59 30.98
N SER A 8 -16.40 11.80 32.06
CA SER A 8 -14.99 12.18 31.99
C SER A 8 -14.10 11.06 31.44
N LYS A 9 -14.41 9.80 31.75
CA LYS A 9 -13.69 8.63 31.18
C LYS A 9 -13.94 8.46 29.69
N LEU A 10 -15.17 8.69 29.23
CA LEU A 10 -15.53 8.60 27.81
C LEU A 10 -14.88 9.70 26.96
N ALA A 11 -14.77 10.92 27.50
CA ALA A 11 -14.11 12.03 26.83
C ALA A 11 -12.62 11.77 26.59
N VAL A 12 -11.93 11.19 27.58
CA VAL A 12 -10.49 10.85 27.46
C VAL A 12 -10.26 9.74 26.42
N VAL A 13 -11.12 8.71 26.40
CA VAL A 13 -11.04 7.62 25.40
C VAL A 13 -11.28 8.15 23.98
N GLY A 14 -12.31 8.98 23.79
CA GLY A 14 -12.61 9.58 22.48
C GLY A 14 -11.47 10.44 21.93
N MET A 15 -10.79 11.20 22.80
CA MET A 15 -9.67 12.05 22.39
C MET A 15 -8.45 11.23 21.96
N THR A 16 -8.14 10.13 22.65
CA THR A 16 -7.02 9.24 22.25
C THR A 16 -7.25 8.54 20.91
N LEU A 17 -8.49 8.15 20.59
CA LEU A 17 -8.85 7.55 19.31
C LEU A 17 -8.74 8.55 18.14
N ALA A 18 -9.10 9.82 18.38
CA ALA A 18 -8.95 10.89 17.40
C ALA A 18 -7.48 11.21 17.10
N LEU A 19 -6.58 11.15 18.09
CA LEU A 19 -5.13 11.31 17.86
C LEU A 19 -4.53 10.10 17.13
N ALA A 20 -5.00 8.89 17.38
CA ALA A 20 -4.55 7.70 16.66
C ALA A 20 -4.89 7.78 15.16
N ALA A 21 -6.05 8.34 14.81
CA ALA A 21 -6.46 8.53 13.42
C ALA A 21 -5.53 9.50 12.64
N CYS A 22 -4.95 10.51 13.31
CA CYS A 22 -4.06 11.50 12.70
C CYS A 22 -2.62 11.00 12.48
N SER A 23 -2.22 9.89 13.12
CA SER A 23 -0.85 9.37 13.07
C SER A 23 -0.55 8.42 11.87
N THR A 24 -1.56 8.08 11.07
CA THR A 24 -1.44 7.04 10.04
C THR A 24 -0.88 7.44 8.66
N PRO A 25 -0.96 8.70 8.16
CA PRO A 25 -0.46 9.00 6.81
C PRO A 25 1.07 9.02 6.76
N GLN A 26 1.72 9.56 7.80
CA GLN A 26 3.18 9.66 7.87
C GLN A 26 3.82 8.27 7.92
N GLN A 27 3.26 7.38 8.74
CA GLN A 27 3.78 6.02 8.89
C GLN A 27 3.59 5.17 7.62
N ARG A 28 2.55 5.44 6.81
CA ARG A 28 2.38 4.79 5.51
C ARG A 28 3.40 5.29 4.49
N ALA A 29 3.69 6.59 4.48
CA ALA A 29 4.70 7.17 3.60
C ALA A 29 6.11 6.62 3.92
N GLU A 30 6.48 6.50 5.20
CA GLU A 30 7.75 5.90 5.62
C GLU A 30 7.87 4.43 5.19
N ARG A 31 6.81 3.64 5.36
CA ARG A 31 6.79 2.24 4.92
C ARG A 31 6.89 2.10 3.41
N ALA A 32 6.17 2.93 2.65
CA ALA A 32 6.24 2.92 1.20
C ALA A 32 7.64 3.32 0.68
N GLN A 33 8.32 4.25 1.36
CA GLN A 33 9.69 4.62 1.01
C GLN A 33 10.67 3.47 1.26
N ALA A 34 10.55 2.77 2.38
CA ALA A 34 11.37 1.59 2.67
C ALA A 34 11.16 0.49 1.64
N GLU A 35 9.91 0.22 1.27
CA GLU A 35 9.57 -0.76 0.22
C GLU A 35 10.20 -0.38 -1.13
N MET A 36 10.11 0.88 -1.53
CA MET A 36 10.75 1.34 -2.77
C MET A 36 12.27 1.16 -2.75
N ALA A 37 12.93 1.40 -1.61
CA ALA A 37 14.38 1.19 -1.47
C ALA A 37 14.77 -0.28 -1.67
N ASP A 38 13.96 -1.21 -1.17
CA ASP A 38 14.17 -2.64 -1.39
C ASP A 38 13.97 -3.03 -2.86
N LEU A 39 12.90 -2.54 -3.50
CA LEU A 39 12.64 -2.79 -4.92
C LEU A 39 13.76 -2.25 -5.82
N MET A 40 14.29 -1.06 -5.51
CA MET A 40 15.44 -0.49 -6.23
C MET A 40 16.69 -1.36 -6.07
N THR A 41 16.90 -1.96 -4.89
CA THR A 41 18.05 -2.84 -4.64
C THR A 41 17.93 -4.16 -5.41
N ILE A 42 16.73 -4.75 -5.45
CA ILE A 42 16.46 -6.04 -6.09
C ILE A 42 16.41 -5.91 -7.62
N TYR A 43 15.61 -4.97 -8.14
CA TYR A 43 15.32 -4.86 -9.58
C TYR A 43 16.15 -3.79 -10.30
N GLY A 44 16.69 -2.81 -9.57
CA GLY A 44 17.49 -1.73 -10.14
C GLY A 44 18.70 -2.17 -10.96
N PRO A 45 19.48 -3.19 -10.54
CA PRO A 45 20.58 -3.73 -11.34
C PRO A 45 20.10 -4.34 -12.67
N ALA A 46 18.93 -4.98 -12.71
CA ALA A 46 18.35 -5.52 -13.94
C ALA A 46 17.97 -4.38 -14.90
N CYS A 47 17.30 -3.34 -14.40
CA CYS A 47 16.97 -2.16 -15.20
C CYS A 47 18.20 -1.40 -15.72
N SER A 48 19.29 -1.35 -14.93
CA SER A 48 20.54 -0.74 -15.37
C SER A 48 21.20 -1.55 -16.50
N ARG A 49 21.14 -2.89 -16.43
CA ARG A 49 21.62 -3.77 -17.51
C ARG A 49 20.79 -3.68 -18.79
N LEU A 50 19.52 -3.31 -18.67
CA LEU A 50 18.64 -3.02 -19.80
C LEU A 50 18.91 -1.65 -20.44
N GLY A 51 19.85 -0.86 -19.90
CA GLY A 51 20.28 0.42 -20.47
C GLY A 51 19.52 1.63 -19.94
N TYR A 52 18.64 1.47 -18.95
CA TYR A 52 17.98 2.61 -18.31
C TYR A 52 18.96 3.35 -17.39
N ALA A 53 19.02 4.67 -17.52
CA ALA A 53 19.84 5.51 -16.66
C ALA A 53 19.36 5.41 -15.20
N PRO A 54 20.24 5.12 -14.22
CA PRO A 54 19.85 4.97 -12.83
C PRO A 54 19.18 6.25 -12.32
N ASN A 55 18.14 6.09 -11.48
CA ASN A 55 17.33 7.20 -10.95
C ASN A 55 16.60 8.06 -12.00
N SER A 56 16.56 7.64 -13.27
CA SER A 56 15.65 8.24 -14.26
C SER A 56 14.22 7.72 -14.06
N ASP A 57 13.22 8.46 -14.55
CA ASP A 57 11.82 8.02 -14.46
C ASP A 57 11.57 6.73 -15.23
N GLN A 58 12.28 6.53 -16.35
CA GLN A 58 12.21 5.29 -17.12
C GLN A 58 12.78 4.10 -16.35
N TRP A 59 13.87 4.30 -15.60
CA TRP A 59 14.44 3.28 -14.73
C TRP A 59 13.50 2.93 -13.56
N ARG A 60 12.90 3.94 -12.91
CA ARG A 60 11.91 3.72 -11.85
C ARG A 60 10.71 2.94 -12.37
N GLN A 61 10.24 3.28 -13.57
CA GLN A 61 9.12 2.57 -14.19
C GLN A 61 9.48 1.12 -14.50
N CYS A 62 10.71 0.84 -14.96
CA CYS A 62 11.19 -0.53 -15.13
C CYS A 62 11.20 -1.32 -13.81
N VAL A 63 11.67 -0.70 -12.71
CA VAL A 63 11.68 -1.32 -11.37
C VAL A 63 10.26 -1.69 -10.93
N LEU A 64 9.31 -0.76 -11.07
CA LEU A 64 7.91 -0.98 -10.73
C LEU A 64 7.28 -2.09 -11.58
N GLN A 65 7.54 -2.11 -12.89
CA GLN A 65 6.99 -3.17 -13.77
C GLN A 65 7.51 -4.55 -13.39
N LEU A 66 8.80 -4.67 -13.09
CA LEU A 66 9.40 -5.94 -12.68
C LEU A 66 8.85 -6.42 -11.33
N SER A 67 8.72 -5.53 -10.34
CA SER A 67 8.16 -5.89 -9.05
C SER A 67 6.71 -6.35 -9.16
N THR A 68 5.89 -5.63 -9.92
CA THR A 68 4.47 -5.98 -10.12
C THR A 68 4.32 -7.32 -10.83
N ARG A 69 5.20 -7.62 -11.81
CA ARG A 69 5.17 -8.90 -12.52
C ARG A 69 5.48 -10.07 -11.59
N GLU A 70 6.45 -9.89 -10.69
CA GLU A 70 6.81 -10.93 -9.73
C GLU A 70 5.72 -11.14 -8.68
N GLU A 71 5.12 -10.05 -8.18
CA GLU A 71 3.98 -10.12 -7.27
C GLU A 71 2.83 -10.94 -7.91
N LEU A 72 2.46 -10.64 -9.16
CA LEU A 72 1.44 -11.39 -9.90
C LEU A 72 1.79 -12.87 -10.10
N ARG A 73 3.08 -13.23 -10.20
CA ARG A 73 3.51 -14.63 -10.26
C ARG A 73 3.39 -15.32 -8.92
N GLN A 74 3.58 -14.58 -7.84
CA GLN A 74 3.63 -15.10 -6.48
C GLN A 74 2.24 -15.23 -5.85
N VAL A 75 1.24 -14.52 -6.37
CA VAL A 75 -0.18 -14.73 -6.02
C VAL A 75 -0.59 -16.16 -6.41
N PRO A 76 -0.86 -17.05 -5.44
CA PRO A 76 -1.36 -18.38 -5.76
C PRO A 76 -2.70 -18.22 -6.48
N SER A 77 -2.84 -18.87 -7.64
CA SER A 77 -4.12 -18.98 -8.35
C SER A 77 -5.11 -19.86 -7.58
N TYR A 78 -5.47 -19.49 -6.36
CA TYR A 78 -6.47 -20.15 -5.54
C TYR A 78 -7.90 -19.81 -6.00
N TYR A 79 -8.06 -18.78 -6.84
CA TYR A 79 -9.33 -18.34 -7.43
C TYR A 79 -9.51 -18.75 -8.91
N GLY A 80 -8.84 -19.81 -9.37
CA GLY A 80 -8.93 -20.28 -10.75
C GLY A 80 -10.25 -20.98 -11.15
N GLY A 81 -11.22 -21.16 -10.25
CA GLY A 81 -12.43 -21.96 -10.49
C GLY A 81 -13.77 -21.21 -10.51
N TYR A 82 -13.89 -20.06 -9.84
CA TYR A 82 -15.17 -19.34 -9.69
C TYR A 82 -15.13 -17.90 -10.20
N GLY A 83 -14.07 -17.52 -10.93
CA GLY A 83 -13.68 -16.11 -11.08
C GLY A 83 -14.00 -15.39 -12.38
N SER A 84 -14.21 -16.14 -13.47
CA SER A 84 -14.03 -15.60 -14.82
C SER A 84 -15.25 -14.88 -15.41
N ARG A 85 -16.24 -14.45 -14.60
CA ARG A 85 -17.38 -13.65 -15.07
C ARG A 85 -17.46 -12.23 -14.51
N TYR A 86 -16.72 -11.89 -13.46
CA TYR A 86 -16.82 -10.57 -12.82
C TYR A 86 -15.71 -9.59 -13.20
N TRP A 87 -14.62 -10.02 -13.84
CA TRP A 87 -13.57 -9.13 -14.36
C TRP A 87 -13.94 -8.41 -15.67
N ARG A 88 -15.24 -8.29 -15.97
CA ARG A 88 -15.82 -7.44 -17.03
C ARG A 88 -16.76 -6.37 -16.43
N GLY A 89 -16.48 -5.92 -15.21
CA GLY A 89 -17.24 -4.86 -14.55
C GLY A 89 -16.33 -4.10 -13.60
N GLY A 90 -15.98 -2.87 -13.97
CA GLY A 90 -14.96 -2.06 -13.32
C GLY A 90 -15.14 -1.92 -11.81
N TYR A 91 -14.05 -2.11 -11.07
CA TYR A 91 -13.95 -1.83 -9.64
C TYR A 91 -13.72 -0.32 -9.39
N TRP A 92 -14.38 0.53 -10.19
CA TRP A 92 -14.63 1.92 -9.81
C TRP A 92 -16.01 1.98 -9.12
N GLY A 93 -16.16 1.38 -7.93
CA GLY A 93 -17.38 1.47 -7.10
C GLY A 93 -17.75 2.92 -6.72
N PRO A 94 -19.00 3.20 -6.33
CA PRO A 94 -19.61 4.54 -6.43
C PRO A 94 -19.28 5.51 -5.27
N TYR A 95 -18.12 5.37 -4.62
CA TYR A 95 -17.76 6.20 -3.47
C TYR A 95 -16.33 6.75 -3.58
N TRP A 96 -16.08 7.49 -4.66
CA TRP A 96 -15.06 8.53 -4.78
C TRP A 96 -15.69 9.72 -5.51
#